data_AF-A0A223CYF7-F1
#
_entry.id   AF-A0A223CYF7-F1
#
_cell.length_a   1.000
_cell.length_b   1.000
_cell.length_c   1.000
_cell.angle_alpha   90.00
_cell.angle_beta   90.00
_cell.angle_gamma   90.00
#
_symmetry.space_group_name_H-M   'P 1'
#
loop_
_entity.id
_entity.type
_entity.pdbx_description
1 polymer ?
#
loop_
_entity_poly.entity_id
_entity_poly.type
_entity_poly.pdbx_seq_one_letter_code
_entity_poly.pdbx_strand_id
1 'polypeptide(L)'
;MTWFYVILGFHLLAVVIKLGVLFYIPALKNVAQIQSFHSKYKMIDRYANYSLWASGFGMVLVTSIQMLFQMWLLVSMLLYTLIFYIIKRVVMGRMEKIIATNKVHAHEEIRTLKVENYCVIIVSIGLFLAIGGLMMTKPF
;
A
#
# COMPACT_ATOMS: atom_id res chain seq x y z
N MET A 1 -11.87 -13.19 20.65
CA MET A 1 -11.17 -11.92 20.96
C MET A 1 -9.68 -12.01 20.65
N THR A 2 -8.89 -12.87 21.32
CA THR A 2 -7.43 -12.94 21.14
C THR A 2 -6.98 -13.24 19.70
N TRP A 3 -7.63 -14.20 19.03
CA TRP A 3 -7.34 -14.55 17.63
C TRP A 3 -7.61 -13.41 16.64
N PHE A 4 -8.64 -12.59 16.89
CA PHE A 4 -8.97 -11.45 16.02
C PHE A 4 -7.85 -10.40 16.02
N TYR A 5 -7.33 -10.04 17.19
CA TYR A 5 -6.21 -9.08 17.28
C TYR A 5 -4.92 -9.62 16.65
N VAL A 6 -4.67 -10.94 16.75
CA VAL A 6 -3.53 -11.58 16.08
C VAL A 6 -3.67 -11.47 14.57
N ILE A 7 -4.84 -11.82 14.00
CA ILE A 7 -5.09 -11.73 12.56
C ILE A 7 -5.04 -10.26 12.09
N LEU A 8 -5.61 -9.33 12.86
CA LEU A 8 -5.55 -7.89 12.58
C LEU A 8 -4.11 -7.38 12.59
N GLY A 9 -3.28 -7.84 13.53
CA GLY A 9 -1.86 -7.52 13.58
C GLY A 9 -1.10 -7.98 12.33
N PHE A 10 -1.33 -9.23 11.89
CA PHE A 10 -0.78 -9.73 10.63
C PHE A 10 -1.28 -8.95 9.40
N HIS A 11 -2.56 -8.56 9.41
CA HIS A 11 -3.15 -7.75 8.34
C HIS A 11 -2.48 -6.37 8.25
N LEU A 12 -2.34 -5.67 9.38
CA LEU A 12 -1.65 -4.39 9.47
C LEU A 12 -0.18 -4.50 9.07
N LEU A 13 0.52 -5.57 9.48
CA LEU A 13 1.89 -5.82 9.06
C LEU A 13 1.99 -5.95 7.53
N ALA A 14 1.08 -6.69 6.90
CA ALA A 14 1.02 -6.81 5.44
C ALA A 14 0.75 -5.45 4.77
N VAL A 15 -0.10 -4.60 5.36
CA VAL A 15 -0.32 -3.23 4.90
C VAL A 15 0.97 -2.39 4.98
N VAL A 16 1.68 -2.43 6.12
CA VAL A 16 2.93 -1.68 6.32
C VAL A 16 4.00 -2.11 5.33
N ILE A 17 4.19 -3.42 5.12
CA ILE A 17 5.15 -3.94 4.13
C ILE A 17 4.83 -3.39 2.73
N LYS A 18 3.55 -3.35 2.38
CA LYS A 18 3.09 -2.90 1.07
C LYS A 18 3.30 -1.40 0.86
N LEU A 19 3.12 -0.60 1.93
CA LEU A 19 3.39 0.84 1.94
C LEU A 19 4.88 1.16 2.00
N GLY A 20 5.69 0.30 2.62
CA GLY A 20 7.15 0.42 2.72
C GLY A 20 7.82 0.63 1.36
N VAL A 21 7.19 0.13 0.28
CA VAL A 21 7.64 0.35 -1.10
C VAL A 21 7.82 1.83 -1.44
N LEU A 22 6.97 2.70 -0.89
CA LEU A 22 6.98 4.14 -1.16
C LEU A 22 8.27 4.80 -0.69
N PHE A 23 8.88 4.29 0.38
CA PHE A 23 10.15 4.79 0.90
C PHE A 23 11.36 4.28 0.12
N TYR A 24 11.22 3.20 -0.65
CA TYR A 24 12.31 2.62 -1.43
C TYR A 24 12.47 3.28 -2.81
N ILE A 25 11.40 3.86 -3.35
CA ILE A 25 11.39 4.52 -4.67
C ILE A 25 12.33 5.74 -4.78
N PRO A 26 12.45 6.63 -3.77
CA PRO A 26 13.41 7.74 -3.78
C PRO A 26 14.87 7.29 -3.94
N ALA A 27 15.20 6.08 -3.45
CA ALA A 27 16.54 5.50 -3.51
C ALA A 27 16.90 4.94 -4.90
N LEU A 28 15.94 4.78 -5.81
CA LEU A 28 16.19 4.32 -7.18
C LEU A 28 16.86 5.43 -7.99
N LYS A 29 18.05 5.14 -8.52
CA LYS A 29 18.87 6.09 -9.31
C LYS A 29 18.90 5.76 -10.80
N ASN A 30 18.79 4.48 -11.15
CA ASN A 30 18.97 3.98 -12.51
C ASN A 30 17.79 3.12 -12.99
N VAL A 31 17.58 3.06 -14.31
CA VAL A 31 16.53 2.23 -14.94
C VAL A 31 16.70 0.74 -14.60
N ALA A 32 17.94 0.23 -14.54
CA ALA A 32 18.21 -1.15 -14.13
C ALA A 32 17.77 -1.44 -12.68
N GLN A 33 17.89 -0.47 -11.77
CA GLN A 33 17.39 -0.59 -10.41
C GLN A 33 15.87 -0.57 -10.37
N ILE A 34 15.23 0.28 -11.19
CA ILE A 34 13.77 0.33 -11.34
C ILE A 34 13.24 -1.01 -11.87
N GLN A 35 13.88 -1.59 -12.89
CA GLN A 35 13.47 -2.87 -13.46
C GLN A 35 13.62 -4.03 -12.46
N SER A 36 14.77 -4.10 -11.77
CA SER A 36 15.01 -5.10 -10.72
C SER A 36 13.98 -4.96 -9.59
N PHE A 37 13.76 -3.73 -9.12
CA PHE A 37 12.78 -3.43 -8.09
C PHE A 37 11.35 -3.75 -8.52
N HIS A 38 10.96 -3.38 -9.74
CA HIS A 38 9.64 -3.65 -10.30
C HIS A 38 9.34 -5.15 -10.31
N SER A 39 10.31 -5.98 -10.73
CA SER A 39 10.14 -7.45 -10.73
C SER A 39 9.95 -8.02 -9.32
N LYS A 40 10.75 -7.56 -8.35
CA LYS A 40 10.69 -7.99 -6.95
C LYS A 40 9.40 -7.52 -6.29
N TYR A 41 9.05 -6.25 -6.47
CA TYR A 41 7.85 -5.68 -5.89
C TYR A 41 6.58 -6.32 -6.47
N LYS A 42 6.55 -6.69 -7.76
CA LYS A 42 5.40 -7.41 -8.33
C LYS A 42 5.16 -8.76 -7.64
N MET A 43 6.21 -9.47 -7.24
CA MET A 43 6.08 -10.66 -6.39
C MET A 43 5.58 -10.31 -4.99
N ILE A 44 6.18 -9.31 -4.34
CA ILE A 44 5.78 -8.87 -2.99
C ILE A 44 4.31 -8.41 -2.97
N ASP A 45 3.85 -7.62 -3.96
CA ASP A 45 2.46 -7.16 -4.10
C ASP A 45 1.50 -8.35 -4.22
N ARG A 46 1.88 -9.39 -4.96
CA ARG A 46 1.07 -10.61 -5.10
C ARG A 46 0.95 -11.35 -3.77
N TYR A 47 2.05 -11.60 -3.07
CA TYR A 47 2.03 -12.24 -1.75
C TYR A 47 1.27 -11.40 -0.73
N ALA A 48 1.50 -10.08 -0.71
CA ALA A 48 0.78 -9.17 0.17
C ALA A 48 -0.73 -9.18 -0.12
N ASN A 49 -1.16 -9.21 -1.39
CA ASN A 49 -2.57 -9.35 -1.74
C ASN A 49 -3.17 -10.66 -1.24
N TYR A 50 -2.48 -11.79 -1.41
CA TYR A 50 -2.94 -13.07 -0.86
C TYR A 50 -3.03 -13.03 0.67
N SER A 51 -2.03 -12.47 1.34
CA SER A 51 -2.04 -12.31 2.80
C SER A 51 -3.18 -11.40 3.27
N LEU A 52 -3.44 -10.29 2.57
CA LEU A 52 -4.54 -9.37 2.89
C LEU A 52 -5.91 -10.03 2.67
N TRP A 53 -6.07 -10.81 1.61
CA TRP A 53 -7.29 -11.59 1.37
C TRP A 53 -7.48 -12.70 2.40
N ALA A 54 -6.42 -13.46 2.71
CA ALA A 54 -6.47 -14.54 3.69
C ALA A 54 -6.77 -14.02 5.10
N SER A 55 -6.12 -12.92 5.51
CA SER A 55 -6.39 -12.27 6.80
C SER A 55 -7.73 -11.56 6.82
N GLY A 56 -8.18 -10.96 5.71
CA GLY A 56 -9.53 -10.42 5.56
C GLY A 56 -10.60 -11.49 5.74
N PHE A 57 -10.45 -12.63 5.07
CA PHE A 57 -11.34 -13.78 5.21
C PHE A 57 -11.28 -14.39 6.61
N GLY A 58 -10.08 -14.49 7.19
CA GLY A 58 -9.90 -14.94 8.57
C GLY A 58 -10.59 -14.03 9.59
N MET A 59 -10.56 -12.71 9.38
CA MET A 59 -11.32 -11.76 10.22
C MET A 59 -12.83 -11.97 10.08
N VAL A 60 -13.34 -12.29 8.89
CA VAL A 60 -14.75 -12.64 8.68
C VAL A 60 -15.17 -13.91 9.41
N LEU A 61 -14.31 -14.92 9.46
CA LEU A 61 -14.62 -16.19 10.13
C LEU A 61 -14.52 -16.14 11.66
N VAL A 62 -13.65 -15.28 12.20
CA VAL A 62 -13.29 -15.27 13.63
C VAL A 62 -13.97 -14.14 14.42
N THR A 63 -14.59 -13.17 13.74
CA THR A 63 -15.19 -11.99 14.38
C THR A 63 -16.73 -11.99 14.32
N SER A 64 -17.38 -11.23 15.20
CA SER A 64 -18.83 -11.04 15.15
C SER A 64 -19.20 -10.00 14.09
N ILE A 65 -20.34 -10.17 13.40
CA ILE A 65 -20.83 -9.23 12.36
C ILE A 65 -20.82 -7.77 12.87
N GLN A 66 -21.10 -7.56 14.16
CA GLN A 66 -21.08 -6.22 14.79
C GLN A 66 -19.69 -5.57 14.83
N MET A 67 -18.60 -6.32 15.04
CA MET A 67 -17.24 -5.77 14.97
C MET A 67 -16.79 -5.49 13.54
N LEU A 68 -17.24 -6.30 12.58
CA LEU A 68 -16.94 -6.12 11.16
C LEU A 68 -17.58 -4.86 10.58
N PHE A 69 -18.79 -4.54 11.03
CA PHE A 69 -19.53 -3.33 10.63
C PHE A 69 -19.15 -2.08 11.41
N GLN A 70 -18.11 -2.13 12.26
CA GLN A 70 -17.59 -0.90 12.80
C GLN A 70 -17.10 -0.01 11.65
N MET A 71 -17.77 1.14 11.48
CA MET A 71 -17.56 2.06 10.36
C MET A 71 -16.09 2.44 10.20
N TRP A 72 -15.32 2.53 11.27
CA TRP A 72 -13.89 2.85 11.21
C TRP A 72 -13.03 1.73 10.60
N LEU A 73 -13.36 0.46 10.86
CA LEU A 73 -12.65 -0.70 10.30
C LEU A 73 -12.95 -0.86 8.79
N LEU A 74 -14.19 -0.60 8.39
CA LEU A 74 -14.61 -0.55 7.00
C LEU A 74 -13.99 0.63 6.23
N VAL A 75 -14.00 1.82 6.83
CA VAL A 75 -13.38 3.03 6.26
C VAL A 75 -11.87 2.86 6.12
N SER A 76 -11.19 2.29 7.12
CA SER A 76 -9.75 2.01 7.02
C SER A 76 -9.42 0.98 5.94
N MET A 77 -10.17 -0.12 5.83
CA MET A 77 -10.04 -1.11 4.75
C MET A 77 -10.20 -0.48 3.36
N LEU A 78 -11.22 0.37 3.18
CA LEU A 78 -11.46 1.12 1.94
C LEU A 78 -10.31 2.08 1.63
N LEU A 79 -9.82 2.82 2.64
CA LEU A 79 -8.71 3.75 2.49
C LEU A 79 -7.40 3.04 2.11
N TYR A 80 -7.08 1.90 2.73
CA TYR A 80 -5.91 1.11 2.34
C TYR A 80 -6.04 0.58 0.91
N THR A 81 -7.23 0.13 0.51
CA THR A 81 -7.50 -0.32 -0.85
C THR A 81 -7.29 0.83 -1.86
N LEU A 82 -7.75 2.03 -1.53
CA LEU A 82 -7.57 3.22 -2.35
C LEU A 82 -6.09 3.62 -2.47
N ILE A 83 -5.34 3.60 -1.36
CA ILE A 83 -3.89 3.86 -1.38
C ILE A 83 -3.18 2.81 -2.25
N PHE A 84 -3.44 1.52 -2.04
CA PHE A 84 -2.83 0.46 -2.85
C PHE A 84 -3.17 0.58 -4.33
N TYR A 85 -4.41 0.99 -4.64
CA TYR A 85 -4.81 1.26 -6.01
C TYR A 85 -4.01 2.41 -6.61
N ILE A 86 -3.83 3.51 -5.89
CA ILE A 86 -3.01 4.66 -6.33
C ILE A 86 -1.56 4.23 -6.56
N ILE A 87 -0.95 3.48 -5.63
CA ILE A 87 0.42 2.96 -5.79
C ILE A 87 0.52 2.11 -7.07
N LYS A 88 -0.44 1.21 -7.26
CA LYS A 88 -0.43 0.31 -8.43
C LYS A 88 -0.66 1.04 -9.75
N ARG A 89 -1.53 2.05 -9.79
CA ARG A 89 -1.83 2.80 -11.02
C ARG A 89 -0.76 3.82 -11.34
N VAL A 90 -0.35 4.62 -10.36
CA VAL A 90 0.54 5.76 -10.54
C VAL A 90 1.98 5.28 -10.54
N VAL A 91 2.45 4.77 -9.40
CA VAL A 91 3.86 4.40 -9.21
C VAL A 91 4.26 3.24 -10.13
N MET A 92 3.53 2.13 -10.07
CA MET A 92 3.87 0.95 -10.87
C MET A 92 3.62 1.18 -12.36
N GLY A 93 2.51 1.85 -12.72
CA GLY A 93 2.24 2.21 -14.12
C GLY A 93 3.29 3.13 -14.73
N ARG A 94 3.89 4.04 -13.95
CA ARG A 94 5.05 4.84 -14.39
C ARG A 94 6.31 4.01 -14.51
N MET A 95 6.60 3.13 -13.55
CA MET A 95 7.76 2.24 -13.62
C MET A 95 7.71 1.36 -14.88
N GLU A 96 6.53 0.82 -15.23
CA GLU A 96 6.35 0.06 -16.47
C GLU A 96 6.61 0.91 -17.72
N LYS A 97 6.16 2.17 -17.75
CA LYS A 97 6.47 3.10 -18.85
C LYS A 97 7.98 3.34 -18.97
N ILE A 98 8.67 3.62 -17.87
CA ILE A 98 10.12 3.87 -17.85
C ILE A 98 10.90 2.65 -18.35
N ILE A 99 10.47 1.44 -17.95
CA ILE A 99 11.08 0.19 -18.42
C ILE A 99 10.83 0.00 -19.92
N ALA A 100 9.64 0.33 -20.42
CA ALA A 100 9.28 0.21 -21.83
C ALA A 100 10.04 1.18 -22.75
N THR A 101 10.40 2.37 -22.27
CA THR A 101 11.13 3.37 -23.08
C THR A 101 12.56 2.92 -23.43
N ASN A 102 13.13 1.93 -22.73
CA ASN A 102 14.46 1.32 -22.96
C ASN A 102 15.64 2.33 -23.09
N LYS A 103 15.43 3.58 -22.66
CA LYS A 103 16.43 4.64 -22.67
C LYS A 103 17.37 4.44 -21.48
N VAL A 104 18.66 4.25 -21.78
CA VAL A 104 19.72 4.03 -20.78
C VAL A 104 19.81 5.19 -19.77
N HIS A 105 19.40 6.42 -20.15
CA HIS A 105 19.43 7.63 -19.30
C HIS A 105 18.06 8.34 -19.28
N ALA A 106 17.06 7.77 -18.63
CA ALA A 106 15.76 8.40 -18.42
C ALA A 106 15.73 9.28 -17.15
N HIS A 107 16.68 10.22 -17.01
CA HIS A 107 16.84 11.00 -15.77
C HIS A 107 15.60 11.87 -15.45
N GLU A 108 14.98 12.46 -16.47
CA GLU A 108 13.73 13.22 -16.33
C GLU A 108 12.57 12.33 -15.90
N GLU A 109 12.42 11.13 -16.46
CA GLU A 109 11.34 10.21 -16.10
C GLU A 109 11.49 9.68 -14.66
N ILE A 110 12.74 9.44 -14.23
CA ILE A 110 13.07 9.06 -12.86
C ILE A 110 12.74 10.19 -11.89
N ARG A 111 13.01 11.45 -12.25
CA ARG A 111 12.63 12.61 -11.45
C ARG A 111 11.11 12.74 -11.32
N THR A 112 10.38 12.57 -12.42
CA THR A 112 8.90 12.58 -12.41
C THR A 112 8.34 11.44 -11.56
N LEU A 113 8.90 10.22 -11.65
CA LEU A 113 8.52 9.10 -10.78
C LEU A 113 8.69 9.44 -9.30
N LYS A 114 9.78 10.11 -8.92
CA LYS A 114 10.01 10.54 -7.52
C LYS A 114 9.00 11.56 -7.08
N VAL A 115 8.69 12.56 -7.90
CA VAL A 115 7.68 13.59 -7.60
C VAL A 115 6.29 12.96 -7.44
N GLU A 116 5.89 12.08 -8.34
CA GLU A 116 4.63 11.36 -8.24
C GLU A 116 4.59 10.48 -6.99
N ASN A 117 5.68 9.79 -6.66
CA ASN A 117 5.78 9.02 -5.42
C ASN A 117 5.66 9.89 -4.16
N TYR A 118 6.28 11.07 -4.13
CA TYR A 118 6.11 12.03 -3.03
C TYR A 118 4.66 12.48 -2.88
N CYS A 119 3.96 12.74 -3.99
CA CYS A 119 2.54 13.05 -3.96
C CYS A 119 1.73 11.89 -3.34
N VAL A 120 2.02 10.65 -3.74
CA VAL A 120 1.37 9.45 -3.16
C VAL A 120 1.70 9.30 -1.67
N ILE A 121 2.92 9.60 -1.22
CA ILE A 121 3.30 9.61 0.20
C ILE A 121 2.47 10.64 0.97
N ILE A 122 2.39 11.88 0.48
CA ILE A 122 1.64 12.97 1.14
C ILE A 122 0.16 12.61 1.24
N VAL A 123 -0.44 12.12 0.14
CA VAL A 123 -1.83 11.65 0.13
C VAL A 123 -2.02 10.51 1.12
N SER A 124 -1.12 9.53 1.14
CA SER A 124 -1.19 8.41 2.07
C SER A 124 -1.14 8.89 3.52
N ILE A 125 -0.18 9.77 3.87
CA ILE A 125 -0.08 10.35 5.22
C ILE A 125 -1.35 11.11 5.58
N GLY A 126 -1.90 11.92 4.68
CA GLY A 126 -3.15 12.64 4.90
C GLY A 126 -4.32 11.69 5.19
N LEU A 127 -4.41 10.57 4.45
CA LEU A 127 -5.44 9.55 4.69
C LEU A 127 -5.21 8.81 6.01
N PHE A 128 -3.96 8.52 6.39
CA PHE A 128 -3.63 7.94 7.69
C PHE A 128 -4.00 8.87 8.86
N LEU A 129 -3.73 10.18 8.73
CA LEU A 129 -4.13 11.18 9.71
C LEU A 129 -5.64 11.29 9.80
N ALA A 130 -6.37 11.20 8.68
CA ALA A 130 -7.83 11.16 8.68
C ALA A 130 -8.35 9.91 9.42
N ILE A 131 -7.74 8.75 9.22
CA ILE A 131 -8.08 7.51 9.96
C ILE A 131 -7.83 7.70 11.46
N GLY A 132 -6.64 8.19 11.83
CA GLY A 132 -6.29 8.45 13.23
C GLY A 132 -7.24 9.46 13.90
N GLY A 133 -7.62 10.51 13.18
CA GLY A 133 -8.58 11.51 13.65
C GLY A 133 -9.99 10.93 13.84
N LEU A 134 -10.44 10.07 12.93
CA LEU A 134 -11.73 9.37 13.06
C LEU A 134 -11.72 8.39 14.24
N MET A 135 -10.59 7.72 14.50
CA MET A 135 -10.43 6.84 15.67
C MET A 135 -10.44 7.62 17.00
N MET A 136 -9.84 8.82 17.05
CA MET A 136 -9.85 9.64 18.26
C MET A 136 -11.22 10.28 18.54
N THR A 137 -11.97 10.64 17.50
CA THR A 137 -13.25 11.35 17.65
C THR A 137 -14.45 10.44 17.85
N LYS A 138 -14.37 9.17 17.45
CA LYS A 138 -15.33 8.12 17.80
C LYS A 138 -14.60 6.86 18.26
N PRO A 139 -14.19 6.79 19.53
CA PRO A 139 -13.86 5.51 20.12
C PRO A 139 -15.20 4.77 20.27
N PHE A 140 -15.31 3.58 19.65
CA PHE A 140 -16.43 2.63 19.72
C PHE A 140 -17.52 2.73 18.63
#